data_AF-A0A7C6G041-F1
#
_entry.id   AF-A0A7C6G041-F1
#
_cell.length_a   1.000
_cell.length_b   1.000
_cell.length_c   1.000
_cell.angle_alpha   90.00
_cell.angle_beta   90.00
_cell.angle_gamma   90.00
#
_symmetry.space_group_name_H-M   'P 1'
#
loop_
_entity.id
_entity.type
_entity.pdbx_description
1 polymer ?
#
loop_
_entity_poly.entity_id
_entity_poly.type
_entity_poly.pdbx_seq_one_letter_code
_entity_poly.pdbx_strand_id
1 'polypeptide(L)'
;MVYGYVRVSTDTQDVEAQKIGIEEKAKILNLSIDRWIEDDGVSGTTEFQKRKLGKLMKILKEGDVIIASEISRFARKLFLLFEFLGFITNKKVELWTVKDNYHLDGSLQSTIMAFAFGIAAQIERDMISQRTKEGLQRRRMDGVILGRPIGGKNKPSKRIEAKIPLIEKYAKMGLSYSTIARLTKLHRLTVANYCKENGFTEQSERYKNSTKHIQKRAEERKLSKSLKLSAINITPEYLIDEFKNNFYNISNLAKSIEIPVGQLMGMIKTYGLEEELARLQAEAREKNPSLSAQGRKLGLSDTRDVRRYINNHKNQ
;
A
#
# COMPACT_ATOMS: atom_id res chain seq x y z
N MET A 1 -6.62 13.98 38.17
CA MET A 1 -6.66 12.50 38.18
C MET A 1 -5.28 11.96 37.86
N VAL A 2 -4.90 10.83 38.43
CA VAL A 2 -3.61 10.16 38.23
C VAL A 2 -3.82 8.89 37.43
N TYR A 3 -3.10 8.76 36.32
CA TYR A 3 -3.20 7.63 35.41
C TYR A 3 -1.90 6.83 35.39
N GLY A 4 -2.00 5.51 35.60
CA GLY A 4 -0.90 4.58 35.39
C GLY A 4 -0.91 4.09 33.94
N TYR A 5 0.21 4.21 33.22
CA TYR A 5 0.31 3.78 31.82
C TYR A 5 1.36 2.68 31.64
N VAL A 6 0.91 1.57 31.05
CA VAL A 6 1.73 0.39 30.75
C VAL A 6 1.57 -0.01 29.29
N ARG A 7 2.67 -0.40 28.64
CA ARG A 7 2.66 -0.92 27.26
C ARG A 7 3.57 -2.12 27.13
N VAL A 8 3.05 -3.23 26.62
CA VAL A 8 3.81 -4.45 26.36
C VAL A 8 3.55 -4.99 24.96
N SER A 9 4.58 -5.55 24.32
CA SER A 9 4.44 -6.12 22.98
C SER A 9 4.01 -7.58 22.97
N THR A 10 4.25 -8.36 24.04
CA THR A 10 4.00 -9.82 24.03
C THR A 10 4.06 -10.55 25.38
N ASP A 11 4.51 -9.92 26.49
CA ASP A 11 4.80 -10.63 27.74
C ASP A 11 3.96 -10.09 28.91
N THR A 12 3.24 -10.99 29.59
CA THR A 12 2.41 -10.66 30.76
C THR A 12 3.25 -10.46 32.03
N GLN A 13 4.44 -11.06 32.13
CA GLN A 13 5.31 -10.87 33.30
C GLN A 13 5.89 -9.44 33.36
N ASP A 14 6.12 -8.82 32.20
CA ASP A 14 6.61 -7.43 32.09
C ASP A 14 5.54 -6.39 32.49
N VAL A 15 4.24 -6.74 32.46
CA VAL A 15 3.16 -5.82 32.85
C VAL A 15 3.17 -5.58 34.35
N GLU A 16 3.19 -6.66 35.14
CA GLU A 16 3.12 -6.57 36.61
C GLU A 16 4.34 -5.86 37.19
N ALA A 17 5.54 -6.15 36.67
CA ALA A 17 6.76 -5.44 37.08
C ALA A 17 6.66 -3.92 36.83
N GLN A 18 6.06 -3.50 35.71
CA GLN A 18 5.83 -2.09 35.42
C GLN A 18 4.80 -1.46 36.36
N LYS A 19 3.70 -2.16 36.66
CA LYS A 19 2.67 -1.67 37.58
C LYS A 19 3.23 -1.43 38.97
N ILE A 20 3.98 -2.38 39.52
CA ILE A 20 4.63 -2.26 40.83
C ILE A 20 5.50 -1.00 40.90
N GLY A 21 6.39 -0.79 39.92
CA GLY A 21 7.26 0.39 39.92
C GLY A 21 6.48 1.71 39.80
N ILE A 22 5.38 1.73 39.03
CA ILE A 22 4.51 2.91 38.89
C ILE A 22 3.77 3.18 40.22
N GLU A 23 3.28 2.15 40.90
CA GLU A 23 2.62 2.28 42.22
C GLU A 23 3.59 2.77 43.30
N GLU A 24 4.82 2.27 43.32
CA GLU A 24 5.87 2.76 44.22
C GLU A 24 6.17 4.24 43.98
N LYS A 25 6.30 4.64 42.70
CA LYS A 25 6.50 6.03 42.35
C LYS A 25 5.32 6.91 42.76
N ALA A 26 4.09 6.45 42.55
CA ALA A 26 2.89 7.15 42.99
C ALA A 26 2.88 7.35 44.51
N LYS A 27 3.21 6.31 45.29
CA LYS A 27 3.33 6.39 46.76
C LYS A 27 4.37 7.42 47.20
N ILE A 28 5.55 7.44 46.56
CA ILE A 28 6.60 8.43 46.85
C ILE A 28 6.10 9.87 46.60
N LEU A 29 5.26 10.06 45.59
CA LEU A 29 4.67 11.35 45.25
C LEU A 29 3.43 11.70 46.10
N ASN A 30 3.04 10.85 47.05
CA ASN A 30 1.77 10.94 47.78
C ASN A 30 0.54 10.98 46.85
N LEU A 31 0.63 10.28 45.72
CA LEU A 31 -0.43 10.13 44.74
C LEU A 31 -1.01 8.70 44.78
N SER A 32 -2.28 8.57 44.45
CA SER A 32 -2.94 7.28 44.24
C SER A 32 -3.37 7.15 42.79
N ILE A 33 -3.21 5.97 42.19
CA ILE A 33 -3.55 5.75 40.77
C ILE A 33 -5.06 5.59 40.65
N ASP A 34 -5.72 6.52 39.96
CA ASP A 34 -7.16 6.49 39.73
C ASP A 34 -7.55 5.50 38.62
N ARG A 35 -6.69 5.35 37.61
CA ARG A 35 -7.00 4.53 36.44
C ARG A 35 -5.75 3.99 35.74
N TRP A 36 -5.81 2.73 35.34
CA TRP A 36 -4.80 2.07 34.50
C TRP A 36 -5.16 2.13 33.01
N ILE A 37 -4.14 2.39 32.19
CA ILE A 37 -4.22 2.36 30.74
C ILE A 37 -3.16 1.37 30.23
N GLU A 38 -3.63 0.28 29.64
CA GLU A 38 -2.79 -0.86 29.26
C GLU A 38 -2.84 -1.10 27.75
N ASP A 39 -1.73 -0.91 27.05
CA ASP A 39 -1.61 -1.21 25.63
C ASP A 39 -0.91 -2.56 25.40
N ASP A 40 -1.73 -3.62 25.26
CA ASP A 40 -1.29 -5.02 25.10
C ASP A 40 -1.09 -5.39 23.63
N GLY A 41 0.04 -6.01 23.30
CA GLY A 41 0.34 -6.46 21.95
C GLY A 41 0.64 -5.32 20.97
N VAL A 42 0.84 -4.10 21.48
CA VAL A 42 1.04 -2.91 20.64
C VAL A 42 2.52 -2.54 20.54
N SER A 43 3.03 -2.53 19.32
CA SER A 43 4.37 -2.04 19.02
C SER A 43 4.51 -0.56 19.37
N GLY A 44 5.65 -0.20 19.95
CA GLY A 44 6.00 1.20 20.21
C GLY A 44 6.19 2.05 18.96
N THR A 45 6.19 1.44 17.76
CA THR A 45 6.20 2.15 16.47
C THR A 45 4.81 2.62 16.01
N THR A 46 3.74 2.11 16.62
CA THR A 46 2.36 2.52 16.31
C THR A 46 2.11 3.94 16.81
N GLU A 47 1.38 4.78 16.09
CA GLU A 47 0.98 6.12 16.59
C GLU A 47 0.15 6.03 17.87
N PHE A 48 0.36 6.93 18.84
CA PHE A 48 -0.34 6.89 20.13
C PHE A 48 -1.87 7.07 19.99
N GLN A 49 -2.32 7.82 18.98
CA GLN A 49 -3.74 8.06 18.69
C GLN A 49 -4.49 6.77 18.34
N LYS A 50 -3.79 5.78 17.79
CA LYS A 50 -4.34 4.48 17.38
C LYS A 50 -4.34 3.45 18.53
N ARG A 51 -3.88 3.84 19.72
CA ARG A 51 -3.76 2.98 20.90
C ARG A 51 -4.81 3.32 21.96
N LYS A 52 -4.88 2.55 23.06
CA LYS A 52 -5.70 2.94 24.22
C LYS A 52 -5.21 4.27 24.81
N LEU A 53 -3.91 4.57 24.72
CA LEU A 53 -3.36 5.88 25.04
C LEU A 53 -4.07 7.04 24.31
N GLY A 54 -4.43 6.87 23.04
CA GLY A 54 -5.17 7.88 22.28
C GLY A 54 -6.56 8.17 22.84
N LYS A 55 -7.20 7.19 23.50
CA LYS A 55 -8.47 7.40 24.22
C LYS A 55 -8.25 8.20 25.50
N LEU A 56 -7.17 7.92 26.23
CA LEU A 56 -6.78 8.72 27.41
C LEU A 56 -6.60 10.19 27.03
N MET A 57 -5.88 10.46 25.94
CA MET A 57 -5.57 11.84 25.53
C MET A 57 -6.81 12.71 25.25
N LYS A 58 -7.92 12.10 24.84
CA LYS A 58 -9.19 12.80 24.64
C LYS A 58 -9.85 13.22 25.96
N ILE A 59 -9.65 12.46 27.04
CA ILE A 59 -10.29 12.71 28.34
C ILE A 59 -9.42 13.47 29.33
N LEU A 60 -8.10 13.58 29.08
CA LEU A 60 -7.17 14.33 29.93
C LEU A 60 -7.59 15.79 30.10
N LYS A 61 -7.47 16.26 31.34
CA LYS A 61 -7.71 17.65 31.78
C LYS A 61 -6.44 18.27 32.36
N GLU A 62 -6.43 19.59 32.48
CA GLU A 62 -5.37 20.33 33.17
C GLU A 62 -5.22 19.83 34.62
N GLY A 63 -3.97 19.64 35.06
CA GLY A 63 -3.63 19.10 36.38
C GLY A 63 -3.77 17.58 36.52
N ASP A 64 -4.12 16.86 35.45
CA ASP A 64 -3.99 15.40 35.45
C ASP A 64 -2.52 14.99 35.43
N VAL A 65 -2.22 13.83 36.01
CA VAL A 65 -0.88 13.26 36.12
C VAL A 65 -0.84 11.90 35.41
N ILE A 66 0.19 11.65 34.61
CA ILE A 66 0.46 10.35 34.00
C ILE A 66 1.73 9.80 34.62
N ILE A 67 1.70 8.56 35.08
CA ILE A 67 2.87 7.84 35.60
C ILE A 67 3.12 6.60 34.72
N ALA A 68 4.33 6.46 34.21
CA ALA A 68 4.73 5.34 33.35
C ALA A 68 6.10 4.77 33.75
N SER A 69 6.45 3.57 33.30
CA SER A 69 7.74 2.96 33.65
C SER A 69 8.94 3.69 33.03
N GLU A 70 8.86 4.04 31.75
CA GLU A 70 9.92 4.71 30.98
C GLU A 70 9.34 5.46 29.76
N ILE A 71 10.05 6.47 29.25
CA ILE A 71 9.62 7.32 28.13
C ILE A 71 9.34 6.50 26.86
N SER A 72 10.10 5.43 26.65
CA SER A 72 9.97 4.55 25.47
C SER A 72 8.60 3.81 25.40
N ARG A 73 7.81 3.82 26.49
CA ARG A 73 6.44 3.28 26.50
C ARG A 73 5.48 4.14 25.67
N PHE A 74 5.72 5.44 25.54
CA PHE A 74 4.87 6.33 24.74
C PHE A 74 5.16 6.19 23.24
N ALA A 75 6.42 6.28 22.82
CA ALA A 75 6.78 6.15 21.42
C ALA A 75 8.20 5.61 21.21
N ARG A 76 8.38 4.82 20.14
CA ARG A 76 9.71 4.43 19.61
C ARG A 76 10.19 5.35 18.50
N LYS A 77 9.38 6.25 17.95
CA LYS A 77 9.85 7.26 16.98
C LYS A 77 9.93 8.60 17.68
N LEU A 78 11.03 9.31 17.50
CA LEU A 78 11.27 10.59 18.16
C LEU A 78 10.18 11.62 17.86
N PHE A 79 9.78 11.74 16.60
CA PHE A 79 8.68 12.62 16.20
C PHE A 79 7.36 12.32 16.95
N LEU A 80 7.00 11.04 17.09
CA LEU A 80 5.78 10.65 17.81
C LEU A 80 5.88 10.92 19.32
N LEU A 81 7.10 10.84 19.88
CA LEU A 81 7.33 11.24 21.26
C LEU A 81 7.10 12.75 21.41
N PHE A 82 7.66 13.58 20.53
CA PHE A 82 7.45 15.03 20.59
C PHE A 82 5.99 15.44 20.39
N GLU A 83 5.28 14.78 19.49
CA GLU A 83 3.86 15.02 19.31
C GLU A 83 3.07 14.69 20.59
N PHE A 84 3.39 13.58 21.25
CA PHE A 84 2.79 13.21 22.54
C PHE A 84 3.14 14.22 23.65
N LEU A 85 4.42 14.56 23.79
CA LEU A 85 4.90 15.49 24.81
C LEU A 85 4.34 16.89 24.63
N GLY A 86 4.35 17.40 23.40
CA GLY A 86 3.74 18.70 23.08
C GLY A 86 2.25 18.73 23.39
N PHE A 87 1.54 17.62 23.15
CA PHE A 87 0.12 17.53 23.49
C PHE A 87 -0.12 17.62 25.00
N ILE A 88 0.62 16.85 25.81
CA ILE A 88 0.42 16.85 27.27
C ILE A 88 0.87 18.18 27.90
N THR A 89 1.95 18.78 27.41
CA THR A 89 2.41 20.11 27.84
C THR A 89 1.38 21.19 27.52
N ASN A 90 0.81 21.19 26.31
CA ASN A 90 -0.24 22.15 25.93
C ASN A 90 -1.52 21.97 26.75
N LYS A 91 -1.82 20.74 27.19
CA LYS A 91 -2.92 20.44 28.10
C LYS A 91 -2.58 20.67 29.58
N LYS A 92 -1.34 21.04 29.91
CA LYS A 92 -0.83 21.18 31.28
C LYS A 92 -1.08 19.92 32.13
N VAL A 93 -0.73 18.78 31.54
CA VAL A 93 -0.77 17.46 32.16
C VAL A 93 0.67 17.11 32.57
N GLU A 94 0.83 16.63 33.79
CA GLU A 94 2.13 16.20 34.29
C GLU A 94 2.46 14.78 33.82
N LEU A 95 3.75 14.52 33.57
CA LEU A 95 4.25 13.19 33.27
C LEU A 95 5.41 12.82 34.19
N TRP A 96 5.29 11.66 34.83
CA TRP A 96 6.33 11.03 35.63
C TRP A 96 6.76 9.70 35.02
N THR A 97 8.07 9.43 35.01
CA THR A 97 8.59 8.09 34.72
C THR A 97 9.35 7.49 35.89
N VAL A 98 9.29 6.16 35.99
CA VAL A 98 9.91 5.41 37.09
C VAL A 98 11.41 5.24 36.87
N LYS A 99 11.81 4.58 35.78
CA LYS A 99 13.21 4.19 35.52
C LYS A 99 14.07 5.37 35.10
N ASP A 100 13.52 6.23 34.24
CA ASP A 100 14.24 7.41 33.76
C ASP A 100 14.17 8.57 34.77
N ASN A 101 13.41 8.38 35.88
CA ASN A 101 13.10 9.37 36.91
C ASN A 101 12.74 10.75 36.34
N TYR A 102 12.02 10.74 35.23
CA TYR A 102 11.78 11.94 34.45
C TYR A 102 10.48 12.60 34.89
N HIS A 103 10.48 13.93 34.97
CA HIS A 103 9.33 14.74 35.36
C HIS A 103 9.11 15.86 34.34
N LEU A 104 7.93 15.85 33.73
CA LEU A 104 7.42 16.92 32.87
C LEU A 104 6.29 17.63 33.61
N ASP A 105 6.61 18.82 34.09
CA ASP A 105 5.72 19.77 34.73
C ASP A 105 5.28 20.90 33.78
N GLY A 106 5.72 20.84 32.52
CA GLY A 106 5.50 21.91 31.53
C GLY A 106 6.48 23.09 31.64
N SER A 107 7.50 23.01 32.50
CA SER A 107 8.58 23.99 32.52
C SER A 107 9.43 23.97 31.25
N LEU A 108 10.11 25.08 30.95
CA LEU A 108 11.05 25.16 29.83
C LEU A 108 12.19 24.15 29.98
N GLN A 109 12.64 23.93 31.21
CA GLN A 109 13.70 22.98 31.54
C GLN A 109 13.27 21.54 31.26
N SER A 110 12.06 21.15 31.69
CA SER A 110 11.55 19.81 31.42
C SER A 110 11.37 19.59 29.92
N THR A 111 10.87 20.59 29.18
CA THR A 111 10.76 20.54 27.71
C THR A 111 12.11 20.35 27.01
N ILE A 112 13.15 21.08 27.42
CA ILE A 112 14.51 20.95 26.84
C ILE A 112 15.10 19.56 27.16
N MET A 113 14.93 19.06 28.38
CA MET A 113 15.42 17.73 28.74
C MET A 113 14.71 16.62 27.94
N ALA A 114 13.40 16.74 27.70
CA ALA A 114 12.67 15.83 26.83
C ALA A 114 13.29 15.77 25.43
N PHE A 115 13.67 16.94 24.90
CA PHE A 115 14.32 17.05 23.60
C PHE A 115 15.68 16.37 23.56
N ALA A 116 16.54 16.63 24.54
CA ALA A 116 17.85 16.01 24.64
C ALA A 116 17.77 14.47 24.77
N PHE A 117 16.90 13.95 25.65
CA PHE A 117 16.74 12.50 25.83
C PHE A 117 16.11 11.82 24.62
N GLY A 118 15.17 12.50 23.96
CA GLY A 118 14.59 12.02 22.71
C GLY A 118 15.65 11.84 21.62
N ILE A 119 16.54 12.83 21.46
CA ILE A 119 17.68 12.75 20.53
C ILE A 119 18.62 11.61 20.93
N ALA A 120 19.01 11.51 22.21
CA ALA A 120 19.91 10.46 22.68
C ALA A 120 19.33 9.06 22.42
N ALA A 121 18.04 8.84 22.70
CA ALA A 121 17.37 7.57 22.45
C ALA A 121 17.23 7.24 20.95
N GLN A 122 17.15 8.25 20.09
CA GLN A 122 17.17 8.08 18.63
C GLN A 122 18.57 7.67 18.16
N ILE A 123 19.61 8.36 18.62
CA ILE A 123 21.01 8.04 18.32
C ILE A 123 21.33 6.61 18.73
N GLU A 124 20.95 6.19 19.95
CA GLU A 124 21.22 4.83 20.43
C GLU A 124 20.54 3.76 19.55
N ARG A 125 19.28 3.98 19.17
CA ARG A 125 18.57 3.07 18.26
C ARG A 125 19.22 3.00 16.87
N ASP A 126 19.67 4.12 16.35
CA ASP A 126 20.35 4.18 15.06
C ASP A 126 21.73 3.52 15.15
N MET A 127 22.47 3.68 16.25
CA MET A 127 23.73 2.98 16.50
C MET A 127 23.53 1.46 16.61
N ILE A 128 22.51 0.99 17.32
CA ILE A 128 22.18 -0.45 17.39
C ILE A 128 21.87 -1.00 15.99
N SER A 129 21.05 -0.28 15.22
CA SER A 129 20.70 -0.62 13.84
C SER A 129 21.96 -0.68 12.95
N GLN A 130 22.83 0.32 13.07
CA GLN A 130 24.08 0.40 12.33
C GLN A 130 25.01 -0.77 12.67
N ARG A 131 25.29 -1.00 13.95
CA ARG A 131 26.12 -2.14 14.41
C ARG A 131 25.57 -3.48 13.93
N THR A 132 24.24 -3.65 13.94
CA THR A 132 23.58 -4.86 13.42
C THR A 132 23.82 -5.02 11.93
N LYS A 133 23.65 -3.96 11.14
CA LYS A 133 23.88 -3.99 9.69
C LYS A 133 25.34 -4.30 9.36
N GLU A 134 26.28 -3.68 10.05
CA GLU A 134 27.72 -3.94 9.90
C GLU A 134 28.05 -5.40 10.24
N GLY A 135 27.50 -5.92 11.34
CA GLY A 135 27.65 -7.33 11.71
C GLY A 135 27.07 -8.30 10.66
N LEU A 136 25.90 -8.00 10.12
CA LEU A 136 25.31 -8.79 9.03
C LEU A 136 26.15 -8.68 7.75
N GLN A 137 26.70 -7.52 7.44
CA GLN A 137 27.56 -7.35 6.26
C GLN A 137 28.85 -8.17 6.38
N ARG A 138 29.50 -8.17 7.56
CA ARG A 138 30.65 -9.04 7.83
C ARG A 138 30.30 -10.51 7.61
N ARG A 139 29.19 -10.98 8.21
CA ARG A 139 28.74 -12.37 8.02
C ARG A 139 28.47 -12.74 6.56
N ARG A 140 27.96 -11.79 5.75
CA ARG A 140 27.81 -12.01 4.29
C ARG A 140 29.15 -12.12 3.59
N MET A 141 30.13 -11.30 3.96
CA MET A 141 31.50 -11.38 3.43
C MET A 141 32.18 -12.69 3.80
N ASP A 142 31.91 -13.20 5.01
CA ASP A 142 32.37 -14.52 5.49
C ASP A 142 31.63 -15.70 4.81
N GLY A 143 30.77 -15.43 3.81
CA GLY A 143 30.05 -16.45 3.06
C GLY A 143 28.84 -17.05 3.79
N VAL A 144 28.46 -16.53 4.95
CA VAL A 144 27.29 -17.04 5.70
C VAL A 144 26.01 -16.61 5.00
N ILE A 145 25.18 -17.60 4.63
CA ILE A 145 23.84 -17.36 4.09
C ILE A 145 22.95 -16.81 5.21
N LEU A 146 22.65 -15.51 5.13
CA LEU A 146 21.77 -14.84 6.07
C LEU A 146 20.30 -14.98 5.68
N GLY A 147 19.43 -15.04 6.69
CA GLY A 147 17.99 -15.15 6.50
C GLY A 147 17.55 -16.61 6.33
N ARG A 148 16.40 -16.79 5.67
CA ARG A 148 15.83 -18.12 5.46
C ARG A 148 16.66 -18.88 4.42
N PRO A 149 17.09 -20.13 4.69
CA PRO A 149 17.78 -20.93 3.70
C PRO A 149 16.91 -21.17 2.47
N ILE A 150 17.56 -21.20 1.30
CA ILE A 150 16.91 -21.45 0.01
C ILE A 150 16.22 -22.81 0.08
N GLY A 151 14.93 -22.86 -0.28
CA GLY A 151 14.12 -24.08 -0.22
C GLY A 151 13.66 -24.49 1.19
N GLY A 152 14.09 -23.80 2.25
CA GLY A 152 13.62 -24.09 3.60
C GLY A 152 12.11 -23.91 3.68
N LYS A 153 11.37 -24.93 4.13
CA LYS A 153 9.91 -24.84 4.35
C LYS A 153 9.66 -24.34 5.78
N ASN A 154 8.65 -23.47 5.94
CA ASN A 154 8.17 -23.17 7.29
C ASN A 154 7.62 -24.49 7.85
N LYS A 155 7.94 -24.81 9.11
CA LYS A 155 7.15 -25.83 9.82
C LYS A 155 5.68 -25.42 9.69
N PRO A 156 4.77 -26.34 9.28
CA PRO A 156 3.38 -25.99 9.18
C PRO A 156 2.94 -25.43 10.53
N SER A 157 2.30 -24.26 10.54
CA SER A 157 1.79 -23.73 11.79
C SER A 157 0.75 -24.70 12.35
N LYS A 158 0.56 -24.76 13.67
CA LYS A 158 -0.49 -25.60 14.30
C LYS A 158 -1.86 -25.45 13.61
N ARG A 159 -2.13 -24.25 13.06
CA ARG A 159 -3.34 -23.94 12.29
C ARG A 159 -3.42 -24.62 10.92
N ILE A 160 -2.30 -24.82 10.24
CA ILE A 160 -2.22 -25.55 8.97
C ILE A 160 -2.34 -27.05 9.24
N GLU A 161 -1.61 -27.56 10.24
CA GLU A 161 -1.63 -28.99 10.63
C GLU A 161 -3.05 -29.47 10.93
N ALA A 162 -3.81 -28.71 11.74
CA ALA A 162 -5.20 -29.03 12.07
C ALA A 162 -6.14 -29.11 10.85
N LYS A 163 -5.76 -28.54 9.71
CA LYS A 163 -6.59 -28.46 8.50
C LYS A 163 -6.15 -29.41 7.39
N ILE A 164 -5.03 -30.12 7.58
CA ILE A 164 -4.53 -31.12 6.64
C ILE A 164 -5.60 -32.17 6.28
N PRO A 165 -6.31 -32.80 7.24
CA PRO A 165 -7.33 -33.81 6.90
C PRO A 165 -8.45 -33.26 6.01
N LEU A 166 -8.77 -31.98 6.19
CA LEU A 166 -9.80 -31.30 5.42
C LEU A 166 -9.32 -30.98 4.00
N ILE A 167 -8.06 -30.58 3.84
CA ILE A 167 -7.43 -30.39 2.52
C ILE A 167 -7.44 -31.71 1.74
N GLU A 168 -6.99 -32.81 2.36
CA GLU A 168 -6.95 -34.13 1.73
C GLU A 168 -8.34 -34.62 1.33
N LYS A 169 -9.34 -34.47 2.20
CA LYS A 169 -10.74 -34.83 1.91
C LYS A 169 -11.25 -34.10 0.66
N TYR A 170 -11.08 -32.78 0.61
CA TYR A 170 -11.55 -32.00 -0.54
C TYR A 170 -10.71 -32.20 -1.79
N ALA A 171 -9.42 -32.53 -1.65
CA ALA A 171 -8.57 -32.90 -2.75
C ALA A 171 -9.01 -34.25 -3.37
N LYS A 172 -9.31 -35.26 -2.56
CA LYS A 172 -9.87 -36.54 -3.03
C LYS A 172 -11.21 -36.37 -3.73
N MET A 173 -12.05 -35.44 -3.26
CA MET A 173 -13.33 -35.07 -3.89
C MET A 173 -13.17 -34.31 -5.22
N GLY A 174 -11.95 -33.97 -5.65
CA GLY A 174 -11.72 -33.30 -6.93
C GLY A 174 -12.00 -31.79 -6.93
N LEU A 175 -12.15 -31.13 -5.78
CA LEU A 175 -12.41 -29.69 -5.72
C LEU A 175 -11.18 -28.87 -6.13
N SER A 176 -11.41 -27.72 -6.79
CA SER A 176 -10.30 -26.82 -7.17
C SER A 176 -9.52 -26.31 -5.95
N TYR A 177 -8.21 -26.08 -6.10
CA TYR A 177 -7.37 -25.49 -5.05
C TYR A 177 -7.92 -24.17 -4.50
N SER A 178 -8.57 -23.36 -5.34
CA SER A 178 -9.21 -22.10 -4.93
C SER A 178 -10.42 -22.34 -4.03
N THR A 179 -11.20 -23.38 -4.30
CA THR A 179 -12.35 -23.78 -3.48
C THR A 179 -11.88 -24.36 -2.15
N ILE A 180 -10.88 -25.24 -2.18
CA ILE A 180 -10.27 -25.82 -0.97
C ILE A 180 -9.70 -24.72 -0.07
N ALA A 181 -8.98 -23.74 -0.64
CA ALA A 181 -8.44 -22.60 0.10
C ALA A 181 -9.53 -21.76 0.79
N ARG A 182 -10.67 -21.55 0.12
CA ARG A 182 -11.82 -20.84 0.68
C ARG A 182 -12.46 -21.61 1.85
N LEU A 183 -12.71 -22.90 1.66
CA LEU A 183 -13.33 -23.77 2.67
C LEU A 183 -12.44 -23.95 3.91
N THR A 184 -11.14 -24.11 3.68
CA THR A 184 -10.15 -24.28 4.74
C THR A 184 -9.71 -22.95 5.35
N LYS A 185 -10.08 -21.79 4.79
CA LYS A 185 -9.58 -20.46 5.20
C LYS A 185 -8.04 -20.43 5.26
N LEU A 186 -7.39 -21.00 4.24
CA LEU A 186 -5.94 -20.98 4.05
C LEU A 186 -5.59 -20.24 2.76
N HIS A 187 -4.33 -19.81 2.63
CA HIS A 187 -3.87 -19.19 1.40
C HIS A 187 -3.83 -20.23 0.27
N ARG A 188 -4.26 -19.84 -0.93
CA ARG A 188 -4.32 -20.74 -2.09
C ARG A 188 -2.99 -21.40 -2.41
N LEU A 189 -1.87 -20.67 -2.29
CA LEU A 189 -0.54 -21.27 -2.51
C LEU A 189 -0.18 -22.32 -1.46
N THR A 190 -0.61 -22.16 -0.21
CA THR A 190 -0.37 -23.16 0.84
C THR A 190 -1.08 -24.47 0.49
N VAL A 191 -2.35 -24.38 0.09
CA VAL A 191 -3.13 -25.55 -0.35
C VAL A 191 -2.54 -26.16 -1.62
N ALA A 192 -2.20 -25.35 -2.61
CA ALA A 192 -1.65 -25.83 -3.88
C ALA A 192 -0.29 -26.51 -3.70
N ASN A 193 0.60 -25.94 -2.88
CA ASN A 193 1.91 -26.53 -2.58
C ASN A 193 1.74 -27.85 -1.82
N TYR A 194 0.88 -27.87 -0.80
CA TYR A 194 0.58 -29.09 -0.06
C TYR A 194 0.00 -30.19 -0.97
N CYS A 195 -0.97 -29.86 -1.83
CA CYS A 195 -1.59 -30.82 -2.75
C CYS A 195 -0.58 -31.37 -3.77
N LYS A 196 0.30 -30.52 -4.30
CA LYS A 196 1.36 -30.95 -5.23
C LYS A 196 2.39 -31.86 -4.58
N GLU A 197 2.81 -31.53 -3.35
CA GLU A 197 3.80 -32.32 -2.60
C GLU A 197 3.26 -33.70 -2.20
N ASN A 198 1.94 -33.82 -2.01
CA ASN A 198 1.28 -35.06 -1.60
C ASN A 198 0.53 -35.77 -2.76
N GLY A 199 0.83 -35.42 -4.02
CA GLY A 199 0.35 -36.15 -5.19
C GLY A 199 -1.09 -35.89 -5.64
N PHE A 200 -1.78 -34.87 -5.12
CA PHE A 200 -3.17 -34.54 -5.49
C PHE A 200 -3.28 -33.70 -6.80
N THR A 201 -2.47 -34.01 -7.80
CA THR A 201 -2.18 -33.11 -8.95
C THR A 201 -3.16 -33.21 -10.13
N GLU A 202 -3.95 -34.29 -10.20
CA GLU A 202 -4.83 -34.64 -11.34
C GLU A 202 -5.98 -33.63 -11.59
N GLN A 203 -6.30 -32.80 -10.61
CA GLN A 203 -7.37 -31.81 -10.72
C GLN A 203 -7.10 -30.70 -11.76
N SER A 204 -5.85 -30.55 -12.21
CA SER A 204 -5.48 -29.53 -13.19
C SER A 204 -5.95 -29.80 -14.62
N GLU A 205 -6.18 -31.06 -15.01
CA GLU A 205 -6.59 -31.40 -16.38
C GLU A 205 -8.07 -31.12 -16.67
N ARG A 206 -8.98 -31.42 -15.72
CA ARG A 206 -10.41 -31.04 -15.84
C ARG A 206 -10.59 -29.53 -15.96
N TYR A 207 -9.79 -28.75 -15.23
CA TYR A 207 -9.85 -27.28 -15.30
C TYR A 207 -9.31 -26.75 -16.65
N LYS A 208 -8.17 -27.28 -17.12
CA LYS A 208 -7.61 -26.98 -18.46
C LYS A 208 -8.63 -27.26 -19.58
N ASN A 209 -9.37 -28.37 -19.47
CA ASN A 209 -10.42 -28.73 -20.43
C ASN A 209 -11.63 -27.77 -20.36
N SER A 210 -12.03 -27.29 -19.17
CA SER A 210 -13.12 -26.32 -19.04
C SER A 210 -12.82 -24.94 -19.65
N THR A 211 -11.53 -24.54 -19.68
CA THR A 211 -11.10 -23.23 -20.19
C THR A 211 -10.84 -23.18 -21.69
N LYS A 212 -10.82 -24.33 -22.40
CA LYS A 212 -10.62 -24.40 -23.86
C LYS A 212 -11.65 -23.59 -24.65
N HIS A 213 -12.93 -23.60 -24.22
CA HIS A 213 -13.97 -22.80 -24.88
C HIS A 213 -13.78 -21.29 -24.72
N ILE A 214 -13.20 -20.85 -23.60
CA ILE A 214 -12.92 -19.43 -23.34
C ILE A 214 -11.75 -18.94 -24.20
N GLN A 215 -10.69 -19.76 -24.33
CA GLN A 215 -9.56 -19.47 -25.21
C GLN A 215 -9.97 -19.45 -26.69
N LYS A 216 -10.74 -20.46 -27.13
CA LYS A 216 -11.28 -20.54 -28.49
C LYS A 216 -12.13 -19.30 -28.85
N ARG A 217 -13.02 -18.86 -27.96
CA ARG A 217 -13.82 -17.63 -28.15
C ARG A 217 -12.98 -16.35 -28.19
N ALA A 218 -11.87 -16.30 -27.44
CA ALA A 218 -10.97 -15.14 -27.46
C ALA A 218 -10.17 -15.06 -28.76
N GLU A 219 -9.74 -16.19 -29.30
CA GLU A 219 -9.08 -16.30 -30.61
C GLU A 219 -10.04 -15.99 -31.76
N GLU A 220 -11.26 -16.54 -31.73
CA GLU A 220 -12.33 -16.24 -32.71
C GLU A 220 -12.67 -14.74 -32.72
N ARG A 221 -12.71 -14.08 -31.55
CA ARG A 221 -12.92 -12.62 -31.45
C ARG A 221 -11.75 -11.82 -31.99
N LYS A 222 -10.51 -12.24 -31.76
CA LYS A 222 -9.32 -11.59 -32.34
C LYS A 222 -9.29 -11.73 -33.86
N LEU A 223 -9.59 -12.91 -34.38
CA LEU A 223 -9.65 -13.20 -35.81
C LEU A 223 -10.78 -12.40 -36.48
N SER A 224 -11.98 -12.36 -35.88
CA SER A 224 -13.11 -11.53 -36.34
C SER A 224 -12.81 -10.04 -36.34
N LYS A 225 -12.06 -9.55 -35.32
CA LYS A 225 -11.62 -8.15 -35.25
C LYS A 225 -10.57 -7.83 -36.32
N SER A 226 -9.68 -8.78 -36.63
CA SER A 226 -8.69 -8.65 -37.71
C SER A 226 -9.34 -8.63 -39.10
N LEU A 227 -10.31 -9.52 -39.36
CA LEU A 227 -11.04 -9.62 -40.62
C LEU A 227 -11.92 -8.39 -40.90
N LYS A 228 -12.52 -7.80 -39.85
CA LYS A 228 -13.28 -6.54 -39.98
C LYS A 228 -12.40 -5.33 -40.27
N LEU A 229 -11.12 -5.35 -39.88
CA LEU A 229 -10.16 -4.28 -40.20
C LEU A 229 -9.66 -4.36 -41.65
N SER A 230 -9.52 -5.56 -42.21
CA SER A 230 -9.06 -5.75 -43.60
C SER A 230 -10.14 -5.56 -44.67
N ALA A 231 -11.43 -5.62 -44.29
CA ALA A 231 -12.56 -5.47 -45.23
C ALA A 231 -12.86 -4.01 -45.61
N ILE A 232 -12.27 -3.05 -44.91
CA ILE A 232 -12.42 -1.62 -45.18
C ILE A 232 -11.19 -1.21 -45.97
N ASN A 233 -11.29 -1.20 -47.30
CA ASN A 233 -10.20 -0.93 -48.24
C ASN A 233 -9.87 0.58 -48.28
N ILE A 234 -9.60 1.16 -47.10
CA ILE A 234 -9.26 2.56 -46.91
C ILE A 234 -7.75 2.70 -47.05
N THR A 235 -7.31 3.39 -48.10
CA THR A 235 -5.89 3.65 -48.34
C THR A 235 -5.40 4.85 -47.52
N PRO A 236 -4.09 4.97 -47.27
CA PRO A 236 -3.50 6.12 -46.58
C PRO A 236 -3.85 7.46 -47.25
N GLU A 237 -3.86 7.50 -48.58
CA GLU A 237 -4.15 8.70 -49.36
C GLU A 237 -5.61 9.16 -49.17
N TYR A 238 -6.55 8.21 -49.15
CA TYR A 238 -7.96 8.50 -48.90
C TYR A 238 -8.18 9.08 -47.50
N LEU A 239 -7.47 8.57 -46.48
CA LEU A 239 -7.55 9.11 -45.12
C LEU A 239 -7.06 10.56 -45.04
N ILE A 240 -5.98 10.89 -45.74
CA ILE A 240 -5.42 12.24 -45.74
C ILE A 240 -6.36 13.22 -46.43
N ASP A 241 -6.93 12.83 -47.58
CA ASP A 241 -7.86 13.69 -48.33
C ASP A 241 -9.16 13.92 -47.55
N GLU A 242 -9.73 12.84 -47.02
CA GLU A 242 -10.95 12.90 -46.22
C GLU A 242 -10.73 13.67 -44.91
N PHE A 243 -9.51 13.64 -44.35
CA PHE A 243 -9.15 14.46 -43.19
C PHE A 243 -9.18 15.96 -43.50
N LYS A 244 -8.68 16.37 -44.68
CA LYS A 244 -8.74 17.76 -45.15
C LYS A 244 -10.19 18.20 -45.36
N ASN A 245 -11.01 17.34 -45.99
CA ASN A 245 -12.42 17.61 -46.27
C ASN A 245 -13.26 17.72 -44.99
N ASN A 246 -12.86 17.02 -43.91
CA ASN A 246 -13.55 17.03 -42.62
C ASN A 246 -12.95 18.01 -41.60
N PHE A 247 -12.49 19.16 -42.09
CA PHE A 247 -11.98 20.28 -41.28
C PHE A 247 -10.83 19.88 -40.35
N TYR A 248 -9.98 18.95 -40.77
CA TYR A 248 -8.79 18.52 -40.02
C TYR A 248 -9.16 18.02 -38.61
N ASN A 249 -10.28 17.30 -38.48
CA ASN A 249 -10.78 16.77 -37.21
C ASN A 249 -10.97 15.24 -37.26
N ILE A 250 -10.25 14.52 -36.39
CA ILE A 250 -10.25 13.05 -36.34
C ILE A 250 -11.64 12.47 -36.00
N SER A 251 -12.43 13.18 -35.19
CA SER A 251 -13.78 12.73 -34.81
C SER A 251 -14.77 12.91 -35.97
N ASN A 252 -14.60 13.93 -36.80
CA ASN A 252 -15.41 14.13 -38.00
C ASN A 252 -15.03 13.13 -39.09
N LEU A 253 -13.72 12.92 -39.29
CA LEU A 253 -13.22 11.88 -40.17
C LEU A 253 -13.83 10.52 -39.79
N ALA A 254 -13.69 10.09 -38.54
CA ALA A 254 -14.26 8.81 -38.06
C ALA A 254 -15.76 8.65 -38.33
N LYS A 255 -16.54 9.74 -38.24
CA LYS A 255 -17.97 9.75 -38.58
C LYS A 255 -18.21 9.65 -40.09
N SER A 256 -17.44 10.37 -40.91
CA SER A 256 -17.57 10.35 -42.38
C SER A 256 -17.33 8.95 -42.95
N ILE A 257 -16.29 8.27 -42.47
CA ILE A 257 -15.93 6.91 -42.91
C ILE A 257 -16.60 5.80 -42.07
N GLU A 258 -17.61 6.15 -41.25
CA GLU A 258 -18.44 5.25 -40.45
C GLU A 258 -17.68 4.21 -39.59
N ILE A 259 -16.52 4.59 -39.03
CA ILE A 259 -15.75 3.72 -38.12
C ILE A 259 -15.59 4.31 -36.71
N PRO A 260 -15.50 3.48 -35.66
CA PRO A 260 -15.20 3.96 -34.33
C PRO A 260 -13.84 4.69 -34.28
N VAL A 261 -13.76 5.80 -33.55
CA VAL A 261 -12.53 6.62 -33.41
C VAL A 261 -11.31 5.77 -33.01
N GLY A 262 -11.48 4.82 -32.09
CA GLY A 262 -10.38 3.94 -31.68
C GLY A 262 -9.87 3.01 -32.78
N GLN A 263 -10.73 2.63 -33.74
CA GLN A 263 -10.34 1.84 -34.92
C GLN A 263 -9.60 2.71 -35.93
N LEU A 264 -10.08 3.93 -36.19
CA LEU A 264 -9.38 4.92 -37.02
C LEU A 264 -7.98 5.23 -36.48
N MET A 265 -7.84 5.48 -35.17
CA MET A 265 -6.54 5.72 -34.55
C MET A 265 -5.58 4.53 -34.70
N GLY A 266 -6.11 3.31 -34.64
CA GLY A 266 -5.32 2.10 -34.94
C GLY A 266 -4.82 2.07 -36.39
N MET A 267 -5.65 2.48 -37.35
CA MET A 267 -5.28 2.55 -38.77
C MET A 267 -4.25 3.65 -39.03
N ILE A 268 -4.46 4.86 -38.50
CA ILE A 268 -3.51 5.99 -38.60
C ILE A 268 -2.12 5.57 -38.10
N LYS A 269 -2.08 4.88 -36.95
CA LYS A 269 -0.83 4.36 -36.39
C LYS A 269 -0.18 3.29 -37.25
N THR A 270 -0.99 2.41 -37.84
CA THR A 270 -0.50 1.33 -38.70
C THR A 270 0.06 1.87 -40.02
N TYR A 271 -0.52 2.94 -40.56
CA TYR A 271 -0.05 3.63 -41.77
C TYR A 271 1.02 4.70 -41.51
N GLY A 272 1.36 4.99 -40.25
CA GLY A 272 2.38 5.99 -39.91
C GLY A 272 1.97 7.45 -40.19
N LEU A 273 0.67 7.74 -40.30
CA LEU A 273 0.16 9.07 -40.70
C LEU A 273 0.07 10.10 -39.55
N GLU A 274 0.57 9.75 -38.36
CA GLU A 274 0.37 10.53 -37.14
C GLU A 274 0.98 11.94 -37.22
N GLU A 275 2.23 12.03 -37.68
CA GLU A 275 2.94 13.31 -37.82
C GLU A 275 2.39 14.15 -38.98
N GLU A 276 2.01 13.50 -40.08
CA GLU A 276 1.50 14.17 -41.28
C GLU A 276 0.13 14.82 -41.02
N LEU A 277 -0.79 14.10 -40.37
CA LEU A 277 -2.10 14.65 -40.01
C LEU A 277 -1.98 15.77 -38.96
N ALA A 278 -1.05 15.64 -38.01
CA ALA A 278 -0.78 16.69 -37.02
C ALA A 278 -0.23 17.96 -37.68
N ARG A 279 0.69 17.81 -38.65
CA ARG A 279 1.24 18.92 -39.43
C ARG A 279 0.16 19.62 -40.26
N LEU A 280 -0.66 18.86 -41.00
CA LEU A 280 -1.76 19.40 -41.80
C LEU A 280 -2.77 20.18 -40.93
N GLN A 281 -3.07 19.67 -39.74
CA GLN A 281 -3.94 20.34 -38.79
C GLN A 281 -3.31 21.65 -38.24
N ALA A 282 -1.99 21.69 -38.04
CA ALA A 282 -1.27 22.88 -37.60
C ALA A 282 -1.22 23.95 -38.70
N GLU A 283 -0.86 23.57 -39.93
CA GLU A 283 -0.81 24.48 -41.09
C GLU A 283 -2.20 25.10 -41.39
N ALA A 284 -3.28 24.32 -41.25
CA ALA A 284 -4.64 24.82 -41.40
C ALA A 284 -5.03 25.84 -40.31
N ARG A 285 -4.52 25.68 -39.07
CA ARG A 285 -4.76 26.61 -37.96
C ARG A 285 -4.06 27.95 -38.14
N GLU A 286 -2.86 27.94 -38.72
CA GLU A 286 -2.11 29.17 -39.02
C GLU A 286 -2.76 29.96 -40.17
N LYS A 287 -3.19 29.27 -41.24
CA LYS A 287 -3.77 29.91 -42.42
C LYS A 287 -5.17 30.47 -42.20
N ASN A 288 -5.97 29.90 -41.30
CA ASN A 288 -7.32 30.38 -41.03
C ASN A 288 -7.77 30.05 -39.58
N PRO A 289 -7.61 30.99 -38.62
CA PRO A 289 -7.93 30.77 -37.22
C PRO A 289 -9.40 30.37 -36.95
N SER A 290 -10.30 30.75 -37.86
CA SER A 290 -11.75 30.53 -37.78
C SER A 290 -12.18 29.09 -38.13
N LEU A 291 -11.41 28.38 -38.96
CA LEU A 291 -11.70 26.99 -39.35
C LEU A 291 -11.58 26.03 -38.15
N SER A 292 -10.69 26.31 -37.18
CA SER A 292 -10.61 25.54 -35.92
C SER A 292 -11.68 25.94 -34.90
N ALA A 293 -12.26 27.13 -35.03
CA ALA A 293 -13.31 27.64 -34.14
C ALA A 293 -14.69 27.07 -34.50
N GLN A 294 -14.95 26.78 -35.79
CA GLN A 294 -16.15 26.05 -36.21
C GLN A 294 -16.17 24.60 -35.70
N GLY A 295 -15.03 23.91 -35.66
CA GLY A 295 -14.90 22.59 -35.02
C GLY A 295 -15.16 22.60 -33.51
N ARG A 296 -14.87 23.72 -32.82
CA ARG A 296 -15.19 23.93 -31.40
C ARG A 296 -16.67 24.28 -31.16
N LYS A 297 -17.29 25.06 -32.04
CA LYS A 297 -18.72 25.46 -31.95
C LYS A 297 -19.71 24.30 -32.16
N LEU A 298 -19.32 23.25 -32.88
CA LEU A 298 -20.13 22.04 -33.07
C LEU A 298 -20.02 21.00 -31.93
N GLY A 299 -19.41 21.36 -30.79
CA GLY A 299 -19.40 20.51 -29.59
C GLY A 299 -18.48 19.28 -29.64
N LEU A 300 -17.38 19.34 -30.40
CA LEU A 300 -16.45 18.23 -30.57
C LEU A 300 -15.01 18.66 -30.23
N SER A 301 -14.76 18.87 -28.93
CA SER A 301 -13.38 18.89 -28.43
C SER A 301 -12.74 17.53 -28.64
N ASP A 302 -11.45 17.51 -29.00
CA ASP A 302 -10.60 16.31 -28.95
C ASP A 302 -11.02 15.40 -27.80
N THR A 303 -11.41 14.17 -28.14
CA THR A 303 -11.71 13.16 -27.13
C THR A 303 -10.51 13.03 -26.20
N ARG A 304 -10.76 12.66 -24.93
CA ARG A 304 -9.71 12.54 -23.90
C ARG A 304 -8.49 11.75 -24.40
N ASP A 305 -8.70 10.80 -25.29
CA ASP A 305 -7.65 9.96 -25.87
C ASP A 305 -6.73 10.73 -26.83
N VAL A 306 -7.26 11.66 -27.63
CA VAL A 306 -6.46 12.51 -28.53
C VAL A 306 -5.64 13.54 -27.75
N ARG A 307 -6.22 14.18 -26.72
CA ARG A 307 -5.47 15.06 -25.80
C ARG A 307 -4.36 14.31 -25.06
N ARG A 308 -4.64 13.09 -24.62
CA ARG A 308 -3.68 12.25 -23.89
C ARG A 308 -2.53 11.80 -24.78
N TYR A 309 -2.80 11.53 -26.06
CA TYR A 309 -1.78 11.18 -27.05
C TYR A 309 -0.85 12.36 -27.36
N ILE A 310 -1.41 13.55 -27.65
CA ILE A 310 -0.66 14.78 -27.92
C ILE A 310 0.21 15.18 -26.72
N ASN A 311 -0.33 15.08 -25.50
CA ASN A 311 0.43 15.43 -24.30
C ASN A 311 1.57 14.45 -23.99
N ASN A 312 1.45 13.19 -24.40
CA ASN A 312 2.50 12.20 -24.17
C ASN A 312 3.67 12.32 -25.17
N HIS A 313 3.47 12.95 -26.33
CA HIS A 313 4.48 13.04 -27.40
C HIS A 313 4.97 14.47 -27.65
N LYS A 314 4.62 15.43 -26.79
CA LYS A 314 5.15 16.81 -26.82
C LYS A 314 6.51 16.99 -26.15
N ASN A 315 7.04 15.95 -25.50
CA ASN A 315 8.31 15.96 -24.76
C ASN A 315 9.34 14.96 -25.31
N GLN A 316 9.26 14.66 -26.61
CA GLN A 316 10.33 13.99 -27.36
C GLN A 316 10.76 14.90 -28.50
#